data_AF-A0A846AIP0-F1
#
_entry.id   AF-A0A846AIP0-F1
#
_cell.length_a   1.000
_cell.length_b   1.000
_cell.length_c   1.000
_cell.angle_alpha   90.00
_cell.angle_beta   90.00
_cell.angle_gamma   90.00
#
_symmetry.space_group_name_H-M   'P 1'
#
loop_
_entity.id
_entity.type
_entity.pdbx_description
1 polymer ?
#
loop_
_entity_poly.entity_id
_entity_poly.type
_entity_poly.pdbx_seq_one_letter_code
_entity_poly.pdbx_strand_id
1 'polypeptide(L)'
;MVLYVLLVEKLRLTKRLKAYLLASVLGFLIFLPWIIAIVSDYEDTAFLSQTIPFLTLVTRWFINLGFTFIDIQICSSERLFDVRNVALDNNALLSLNTIWPYLLGLILVLILYSIYSVCRHQPKEVSLLILTFILITPINMVISDLMSGGQRSTIARYLIPSYLGIYLCIAYLLTNKLTNFTYPLQQKFWQIVTVFLISAGIISCGISSQAETWWHKYSSYYYRKILGMRLPF
;
A
#
# COMPACT_ATOMS: atom_id res chain seq x y z
N MET A 1 -3.74 -14.12 7.21
CA MET A 1 -4.72 -15.24 7.18
C MET A 1 -4.62 -16.16 8.41
N VAL A 2 -3.43 -16.68 8.80
CA VAL A 2 -3.28 -17.47 10.06
C VAL A 2 -3.87 -16.75 11.28
N LEU A 3 -3.48 -15.49 11.48
CA LEU A 3 -3.94 -14.66 12.60
C LEU A 3 -5.46 -14.45 12.57
N TYR A 4 -6.05 -14.30 11.39
CA TYR A 4 -7.50 -14.20 11.23
C TYR A 4 -8.20 -15.47 11.75
N VAL A 5 -7.74 -16.66 11.30
CA VAL A 5 -8.31 -17.94 11.74
C VAL A 5 -8.13 -18.13 13.25
N LEU A 6 -6.96 -17.78 13.79
CA LEU A 6 -6.71 -17.85 15.24
C LEU A 6 -7.66 -16.96 16.05
N LEU A 7 -7.91 -15.74 15.59
CA LEU A 7 -8.79 -14.78 16.27
C LEU A 7 -10.26 -15.20 16.18
N VAL A 8 -10.73 -15.67 15.01
CA VAL A 8 -12.10 -16.15 14.83
C VAL A 8 -12.37 -17.41 15.66
N GLU A 9 -11.43 -18.35 15.68
CA GLU A 9 -11.53 -19.61 16.43
C GLU A 9 -11.18 -19.43 17.92
N LYS A 10 -10.90 -18.21 18.39
CA LYS A 10 -10.58 -17.87 19.79
C LYS A 10 -9.44 -18.73 20.36
N LEU A 11 -8.41 -18.97 19.56
CA LEU A 11 -7.25 -19.81 19.89
C LEU A 11 -7.58 -21.28 20.20
N ARG A 12 -8.79 -21.75 19.88
CA ARG A 12 -9.17 -23.16 20.05
C ARG A 12 -8.64 -23.99 18.89
N LEU A 13 -8.08 -25.16 19.18
CA LEU A 13 -7.58 -26.12 18.19
C LEU A 13 -8.72 -26.86 17.47
N THR A 14 -9.47 -26.14 16.65
CA THR A 14 -10.58 -26.70 15.87
C THR A 14 -10.09 -27.44 14.62
N LYS A 15 -10.97 -28.24 14.02
CA LYS A 15 -10.67 -28.95 12.75
C LYS A 15 -10.25 -27.97 11.65
N ARG A 16 -10.86 -26.78 11.61
CA ARG A 16 -10.52 -25.70 10.67
C ARG A 16 -9.11 -25.17 10.89
N LEU A 17 -8.75 -24.86 12.15
CA LEU A 17 -7.40 -24.40 12.47
C LEU A 17 -6.34 -25.46 12.14
N LYS A 18 -6.59 -26.73 12.47
CA LYS A 18 -5.68 -27.84 12.14
C LYS A 18 -5.49 -27.99 10.62
N ALA A 19 -6.57 -27.98 9.85
CA ALA A 19 -6.51 -28.06 8.39
C ALA A 19 -5.76 -26.87 7.79
N TYR A 20 -6.00 -25.67 8.31
CA TYR A 20 -5.32 -24.45 7.87
C TYR A 20 -3.81 -24.47 8.17
N LEU A 21 -3.42 -24.92 9.36
CA LEU A 21 -2.00 -25.08 9.73
C LEU A 21 -1.31 -26.13 8.85
N LEU A 22 -1.95 -27.27 8.62
CA LEU A 22 -1.43 -28.31 7.73
C LEU A 22 -1.23 -27.77 6.30
N ALA A 23 -2.23 -27.06 5.76
CA ALA A 23 -2.12 -26.44 4.44
C ALA A 23 -1.00 -25.38 4.38
N SER A 24 -0.81 -24.60 5.45
CA SER A 24 0.27 -23.61 5.55
C SER A 24 1.65 -24.27 5.56
N VAL A 25 1.81 -25.37 6.29
CA VAL A 25 3.06 -26.17 6.32
C VAL A 25 3.34 -26.78 4.95
N LEU A 26 2.34 -27.42 4.34
CA LEU A 26 2.49 -28.01 3.01
C LEU A 26 2.84 -26.95 1.95
N GLY A 27 2.16 -25.79 1.98
CA GLY A 27 2.47 -24.67 1.11
C GLY A 27 3.90 -24.15 1.30
N PHE A 28 4.35 -24.03 2.56
CA PHE A 28 5.73 -23.64 2.85
C PHE A 28 6.75 -24.65 2.31
N LEU A 29 6.50 -25.95 2.49
CA LEU A 29 7.38 -27.00 1.97
C LEU A 29 7.44 -27.00 0.44
N ILE A 30 6.31 -26.82 -0.24
CA ILE A 30 6.25 -26.71 -1.71
C ILE A 30 7.01 -25.46 -2.19
N PHE A 31 7.00 -24.39 -1.42
CA PHE A 31 7.67 -23.13 -1.77
C PHE A 31 9.16 -23.11 -1.38
N LEU A 32 9.64 -24.10 -0.62
CA LEU A 32 11.01 -24.16 -0.11
C LEU A 32 12.10 -24.07 -1.19
N PRO A 33 11.98 -24.72 -2.38
CA PRO A 33 13.00 -24.62 -3.43
C PRO A 33 13.20 -23.17 -3.91
N TRP A 34 12.13 -22.38 -3.97
CA TRP A 34 12.20 -20.97 -4.36
C TRP A 34 12.82 -20.11 -3.27
N ILE A 35 12.54 -20.40 -2.00
CA ILE A 35 13.20 -19.72 -0.88
C ILE A 35 14.71 -19.95 -0.95
N ILE A 36 15.14 -21.19 -1.19
CA ILE A 36 16.56 -21.54 -1.32
C ILE A 36 17.20 -20.78 -2.49
N ALA A 37 16.54 -20.75 -3.66
CA ALA A 37 17.03 -20.01 -4.82
C ALA A 37 17.20 -18.51 -4.51
N ILE A 38 16.22 -17.87 -3.87
CA ILE A 38 16.26 -16.44 -3.51
C ILE A 38 17.38 -16.13 -2.51
N VAL A 39 17.57 -16.98 -1.49
CA VAL A 39 18.62 -16.76 -0.48
C VAL A 39 20.02 -16.99 -1.06
N SER A 40 20.13 -17.85 -2.08
CA SER A 40 21.42 -18.14 -2.73
C SER A 40 21.90 -17.02 -3.66
N ASP A 41 21.01 -16.15 -4.15
CA ASP A 41 21.31 -15.03 -5.06
C ASP A 41 21.09 -13.68 -4.36
N TYR A 42 21.83 -13.46 -3.25
CA TYR A 42 21.55 -12.40 -2.28
C TYR A 42 21.93 -10.98 -2.74
N GLU A 43 22.85 -10.84 -3.70
CA GLU A 43 23.52 -9.57 -4.00
C GLU A 43 22.56 -8.46 -4.46
N ASP A 44 21.45 -8.80 -5.10
CA ASP A 44 20.54 -7.82 -5.70
C ASP A 44 19.52 -7.20 -4.72
N THR A 45 19.54 -7.63 -3.45
CA THR A 45 18.57 -7.21 -2.41
C THR A 45 19.13 -6.28 -1.35
N ALA A 46 20.42 -5.91 -1.43
CA ALA A 46 21.11 -5.10 -0.41
C ALA A 46 20.40 -3.76 -0.12
N PHE A 47 19.73 -3.18 -1.12
CA PHE A 47 18.95 -1.94 -0.97
C PHE A 47 17.82 -2.06 0.08
N LEU A 48 17.28 -3.26 0.33
CA LEU A 48 16.24 -3.48 1.34
C LEU A 48 16.70 -3.19 2.77
N SER A 49 18.00 -3.37 3.02
CA SER A 49 18.64 -3.22 4.33
C SER A 49 19.36 -1.88 4.48
N GLN A 50 19.23 -0.97 3.51
CA GLN A 50 19.84 0.35 3.59
C GLN A 50 19.25 1.15 4.74
N THR A 51 20.12 1.66 5.62
CA THR A 51 19.70 2.47 6.75
C THR A 51 19.21 3.83 6.29
N ILE A 52 17.96 4.17 6.61
CA ILE A 52 17.38 5.48 6.29
C ILE A 52 16.83 6.20 7.53
N PRO A 53 16.83 7.54 7.55
CA PRO A 53 16.27 8.30 8.66
C PRO A 53 14.78 8.00 8.86
N PHE A 54 14.33 8.02 10.12
CA PHE A 54 12.92 7.81 10.46
C PHE A 54 11.97 8.77 9.74
N LEU A 55 12.35 10.04 9.60
CA LEU A 55 11.53 11.01 8.88
C LEU A 55 11.38 10.64 7.39
N THR A 56 12.41 10.06 6.78
CA THR A 56 12.36 9.55 5.40
C THR A 56 11.41 8.36 5.29
N LEU A 57 11.39 7.45 6.28
CA LEU A 57 10.40 6.35 6.35
C LEU A 57 8.98 6.91 6.39
N VAL A 58 8.70 7.85 7.29
CA VAL A 58 7.38 8.46 7.45
C VAL A 58 6.93 9.15 6.17
N THR A 59 7.81 9.94 5.54
CA THR A 59 7.54 10.60 4.25
C THR A 59 7.17 9.58 3.18
N ARG A 60 7.93 8.50 3.03
CA ARG A 60 7.66 7.47 2.03
C ARG A 60 6.39 6.68 2.33
N TRP A 61 6.04 6.42 3.59
CA TRP A 61 4.75 5.81 3.94
C TRP A 61 3.59 6.72 3.54
N PHE A 62 3.73 8.03 3.78
CA PHE A 62 2.71 9.01 3.42
C PHE A 62 2.48 9.08 1.90
N ILE A 63 3.56 9.08 1.11
CA ILE A 63 3.49 8.98 -0.36
C ILE A 63 2.80 7.69 -0.80
N ASN A 64 3.22 6.54 -0.25
CA ASN A 64 2.69 5.21 -0.58
C ASN A 64 1.17 5.09 -0.32
N LEU A 65 0.68 5.65 0.80
CA LEU A 65 -0.76 5.67 1.08
C LEU A 65 -1.52 6.50 0.03
N GLY A 66 -0.95 7.62 -0.42
CA GLY A 66 -1.49 8.43 -1.52
C GLY A 66 -1.62 7.68 -2.84
N PHE A 67 -0.56 6.96 -3.21
CA PHE A 67 -0.48 6.16 -4.43
C PHE A 67 -1.54 5.05 -4.52
N THR A 68 -2.20 4.72 -3.41
CA THR A 68 -3.35 3.80 -3.43
C THR A 68 -4.51 4.36 -4.27
N PHE A 69 -4.66 5.68 -4.41
CA PHE A 69 -5.77 6.26 -5.17
C PHE A 69 -5.29 7.15 -6.32
N ILE A 70 -4.34 8.02 -6.03
CA ILE A 70 -3.83 8.99 -6.98
C ILE A 70 -2.32 8.90 -6.95
N ASP A 71 -1.75 8.50 -8.08
CA ASP A 71 -0.32 8.54 -8.27
C ASP A 71 0.15 9.99 -8.44
N ILE A 72 0.57 10.63 -7.35
CA ILE A 72 1.01 12.03 -7.37
C ILE A 72 2.30 12.22 -8.20
N GLN A 73 3.02 11.16 -8.56
CA GLN A 73 4.18 11.26 -9.45
C GLN A 73 3.79 11.69 -10.87
N ILE A 74 2.53 11.54 -11.29
CA ILE A 74 2.06 12.04 -12.60
C ILE A 74 2.25 13.56 -12.76
N CYS A 75 2.45 14.28 -11.66
CA CYS A 75 2.64 15.73 -11.64
C CYS A 75 4.11 16.16 -11.46
N SER A 76 5.05 15.21 -11.57
CA SER A 76 6.48 15.48 -11.50
C SER A 76 7.23 14.66 -12.54
N SER A 77 8.12 15.30 -13.29
CA SER A 77 9.07 14.62 -14.18
C SER A 77 10.14 13.87 -13.38
N GLU A 78 10.41 14.30 -12.16
CA GLU A 78 11.30 13.63 -11.23
C GLU A 78 10.53 12.67 -10.33
N ARG A 79 11.14 11.51 -10.05
CA ARG A 79 10.60 10.56 -9.08
C ARG A 79 10.58 11.15 -7.68
N LEU A 80 9.56 10.78 -6.91
CA LEU A 80 9.43 11.24 -5.53
C LEU A 80 10.43 10.58 -4.59
N PHE A 81 10.73 9.30 -4.79
CA PHE A 81 11.78 8.62 -4.04
C PHE A 81 12.40 7.44 -4.80
N ASP A 82 13.60 7.06 -4.40
CA ASP A 82 14.33 5.90 -4.93
C ASP A 82 14.79 4.99 -3.79
N VAL A 83 14.33 3.74 -3.82
CA VAL A 83 14.69 2.72 -2.82
C VAL A 83 16.12 2.21 -2.98
N ARG A 84 16.79 2.45 -4.11
CA ARG A 84 18.20 2.08 -4.33
C ARG A 84 19.15 3.25 -4.08
N ASN A 85 18.68 4.49 -4.20
CA ASN A 85 19.51 5.67 -3.93
C ASN A 85 18.70 6.81 -3.28
N VAL A 86 18.73 6.83 -1.94
CA VAL A 86 18.02 7.79 -1.09
C VAL A 86 18.38 9.25 -1.38
N ALA A 87 19.58 9.54 -1.90
CA ALA A 87 19.97 10.89 -2.27
C ALA A 87 19.15 11.46 -3.45
N LEU A 88 18.39 10.61 -4.14
CA LEU A 88 17.52 10.97 -5.26
C LEU A 88 16.05 11.10 -4.84
N ASP A 89 15.77 11.12 -3.53
CA ASP A 89 14.45 11.45 -3.00
C ASP A 89 14.14 12.93 -3.23
N ASN A 90 12.98 13.19 -3.83
CA ASN A 90 12.49 14.53 -4.13
C ASN A 90 11.17 14.79 -3.39
N ASN A 91 11.23 15.66 -2.38
CA ASN A 91 10.10 16.04 -1.56
C ASN A 91 9.48 17.39 -1.98
N ALA A 92 9.81 17.94 -3.16
CA ALA A 92 9.31 19.23 -3.61
C ALA A 92 7.77 19.26 -3.66
N LEU A 93 7.15 18.19 -4.16
CA LEU A 93 5.69 18.03 -4.15
C LEU A 93 5.10 17.89 -2.75
N LEU A 94 5.88 17.62 -1.71
CA LEU A 94 5.40 17.53 -0.32
C LEU A 94 5.59 18.84 0.46
N SER A 95 6.14 19.87 -0.18
CA SER A 95 6.21 21.21 0.42
C SER A 95 4.82 21.73 0.77
N LEU A 96 4.68 22.38 1.93
CA LEU A 96 3.42 22.96 2.42
C LEU A 96 2.85 24.04 1.50
N ASN A 97 3.66 24.57 0.59
CA ASN A 97 3.27 25.54 -0.42
C ASN A 97 2.52 24.91 -1.62
N THR A 98 2.45 23.57 -1.68
CA THR A 98 1.77 22.82 -2.74
C THR A 98 0.50 22.16 -2.22
N ILE A 99 -0.43 21.78 -3.11
CA ILE A 99 -1.71 21.19 -2.74
C ILE A 99 -1.60 19.71 -2.29
N TRP A 100 -0.56 19.01 -2.72
CA TRP A 100 -0.42 17.56 -2.54
C TRP A 100 -0.40 17.06 -1.09
N PRO A 101 0.35 17.66 -0.13
CA PRO A 101 0.31 17.19 1.25
C PRO A 101 -1.10 17.27 1.85
N TYR A 102 -1.90 18.27 1.46
CA TYR A 102 -3.29 18.39 1.90
C TYR A 102 -4.18 17.32 1.29
N LEU A 103 -4.01 17.01 -0.01
CA LEU A 103 -4.74 15.93 -0.69
C LEU A 103 -4.41 14.56 -0.08
N LEU A 104 -3.13 14.30 0.20
CA LEU A 104 -2.68 13.08 0.89
C LEU A 104 -3.27 13.00 2.30
N GLY A 105 -3.30 14.12 3.03
CA GLY A 105 -3.95 14.21 4.33
C GLY A 105 -5.44 13.88 4.27
N LEU A 106 -6.15 14.36 3.24
CA LEU A 106 -7.56 14.05 3.02
C LEU A 106 -7.77 12.55 2.72
N ILE A 107 -6.91 11.94 1.90
CA ILE A 107 -6.93 10.49 1.65
C ILE A 107 -6.71 9.72 2.95
N LEU A 108 -5.74 10.14 3.78
CA LEU A 108 -5.49 9.50 5.07
C LEU A 108 -6.71 9.58 5.99
N VAL A 109 -7.36 10.75 6.09
CA VAL A 109 -8.61 10.92 6.84
C VAL A 109 -9.71 10.00 6.31
N LEU A 110 -9.85 9.89 4.98
CA LEU A 110 -10.82 8.98 4.36
C LEU A 110 -10.53 7.51 4.71
N ILE A 111 -9.27 7.09 4.68
CA ILE A 111 -8.85 5.73 5.06
C ILE A 111 -9.21 5.45 6.52
N LEU A 112 -8.81 6.34 7.44
CA LEU A 112 -9.08 6.19 8.87
C LEU A 112 -10.59 6.15 9.16
N TYR A 113 -11.37 7.03 8.51
CA TYR A 113 -12.82 7.04 8.65
C TYR A 113 -13.47 5.76 8.08
N SER A 114 -12.94 5.22 6.98
CA SER A 114 -13.43 3.97 6.39
C SER A 114 -13.17 2.77 7.28
N ILE A 115 -11.97 2.70 7.87
CA ILE A 115 -11.62 1.67 8.87
C ILE A 115 -12.55 1.77 10.08
N TYR A 116 -12.75 2.99 10.60
CA TYR A 116 -13.69 3.24 11.70
C TYR A 116 -15.11 2.76 11.35
N SER A 117 -15.58 3.07 10.14
CA SER A 117 -16.92 2.67 9.66
C SER A 117 -17.09 1.15 9.63
N VAL A 118 -16.12 0.42 9.07
CA VAL A 118 -16.12 -1.05 9.06
C VAL A 118 -16.14 -1.59 10.48
N CYS A 119 -15.24 -1.13 11.35
CA CYS A 119 -15.16 -1.57 12.74
C CYS A 119 -16.46 -1.35 13.54
N ARG A 120 -17.24 -0.32 13.22
CA ARG A 120 -18.50 -0.02 13.93
C ARG A 120 -19.74 -0.68 13.36
N HIS A 121 -19.81 -0.90 12.05
CA HIS A 121 -21.05 -1.29 11.38
C HIS A 121 -21.03 -2.68 10.78
N GLN A 122 -19.86 -3.33 10.66
CA GLN A 122 -19.76 -4.69 10.12
C GLN A 122 -19.67 -5.76 11.22
N PRO A 123 -20.12 -7.00 10.93
CA PRO A 123 -19.88 -8.15 11.80
C PRO A 123 -18.39 -8.30 12.11
N LYS A 124 -18.09 -8.79 13.32
CA LYS A 124 -16.72 -8.87 13.83
C LYS A 124 -15.81 -9.68 12.91
N GLU A 125 -16.34 -10.74 12.31
CA GLU A 125 -15.62 -11.63 11.40
C GLU A 125 -15.17 -10.91 10.13
N VAL A 126 -16.03 -10.05 9.55
CA VAL A 126 -15.70 -9.28 8.34
C VAL A 126 -14.68 -8.19 8.68
N SER A 127 -14.90 -7.46 9.77
CA SER A 127 -13.97 -6.43 10.24
C SER A 127 -12.58 -6.99 10.53
N LEU A 128 -12.51 -8.14 11.21
CA LEU A 128 -11.24 -8.82 11.49
C LEU A 128 -10.54 -9.24 10.21
N LEU A 129 -11.26 -9.80 9.23
CA LEU A 129 -10.65 -10.18 7.95
C LEU A 129 -10.00 -8.97 7.27
N ILE A 130 -10.73 -7.87 7.13
CA ILE A 130 -10.23 -6.66 6.48
C ILE A 130 -9.07 -6.04 7.27
N LEU A 131 -9.18 -5.93 8.60
CA LEU A 131 -8.09 -5.41 9.44
C LEU A 131 -6.83 -6.28 9.34
N THR A 132 -6.97 -7.60 9.24
CA THR A 132 -5.80 -8.47 9.05
C THR A 132 -5.11 -8.25 7.71
N PHE A 133 -5.86 -7.94 6.64
CA PHE A 133 -5.26 -7.54 5.36
C PHE A 133 -4.53 -6.21 5.47
N ILE A 134 -5.17 -5.21 6.11
CA ILE A 134 -4.59 -3.86 6.26
C ILE A 134 -3.33 -3.89 7.12
N LEU A 135 -3.33 -4.60 8.25
CA LEU A 135 -2.33 -4.39 9.31
C LEU A 135 -1.18 -5.41 9.31
N ILE A 136 -1.42 -6.68 8.99
CA ILE A 136 -0.42 -7.73 9.23
C ILE A 136 0.86 -7.50 8.42
N THR A 137 0.71 -7.27 7.12
CA THR A 137 1.84 -7.08 6.21
C THR A 137 2.68 -5.84 6.57
N PRO A 138 2.10 -4.63 6.69
CA PRO A 138 2.88 -3.46 7.05
C PRO A 138 3.47 -3.54 8.46
N ILE A 139 2.75 -4.05 9.47
CA ILE A 139 3.29 -4.14 10.84
C ILE A 139 4.57 -4.97 10.87
N ASN A 140 4.58 -6.15 10.24
CA ASN A 140 5.76 -7.01 10.20
C ASN A 140 6.96 -6.30 9.54
N MET A 141 6.73 -5.55 8.47
CA MET A 141 7.79 -4.84 7.75
C MET A 141 8.26 -3.59 8.49
N VAL A 142 7.33 -2.80 9.04
CA VAL A 142 7.62 -1.59 9.81
C VAL A 142 8.41 -1.95 11.06
N ILE A 143 8.04 -3.00 11.78
CA ILE A 143 8.81 -3.47 12.95
C ILE A 143 10.24 -3.82 12.52
N SER A 144 10.41 -4.57 11.42
CA SER A 144 11.74 -4.92 10.92
C SER A 144 12.56 -3.68 10.55
N ASP A 145 11.95 -2.69 9.89
CA ASP A 145 12.65 -1.48 9.46
C ASP A 145 13.01 -0.58 10.65
N LEU A 146 12.14 -0.47 11.65
CA LEU A 146 12.43 0.30 12.87
C LEU A 146 13.53 -0.35 13.72
N MET A 147 13.62 -1.68 13.73
CA MET A 147 14.66 -2.40 14.48
C MET A 147 16.00 -2.44 13.75
N SER A 148 15.99 -2.66 12.42
CA SER A 148 17.21 -2.85 11.62
C SER A 148 17.63 -1.61 10.81
N GLY A 149 16.89 -0.51 10.92
CA GLY A 149 17.05 0.70 10.10
C GLY A 149 16.64 0.55 8.63
N GLY A 150 16.06 -0.57 8.22
CA GLY A 150 15.77 -0.88 6.82
C GLY A 150 14.67 -0.02 6.20
N GLN A 151 14.28 -0.36 4.97
CA GLN A 151 13.23 0.37 4.22
C GLN A 151 12.23 -0.52 3.49
N ARG A 152 12.10 -1.79 3.89
CA ARG A 152 11.24 -2.80 3.27
C ARG A 152 9.77 -2.37 3.22
N SER A 153 9.29 -1.72 4.28
CA SER A 153 7.94 -1.17 4.42
C SER A 153 7.65 0.02 3.51
N THR A 154 8.66 0.60 2.85
CA THR A 154 8.47 1.72 1.90
C THR A 154 8.27 1.25 0.46
N ILE A 155 8.38 -0.06 0.21
CA ILE A 155 8.23 -0.65 -1.11
C ILE A 155 6.76 -1.02 -1.32
N ALA A 156 6.04 -0.20 -2.10
CA ALA A 156 4.60 -0.33 -2.25
C ALA A 156 4.13 -1.73 -2.68
N ARG A 157 4.88 -2.42 -3.57
CA ARG A 157 4.53 -3.77 -4.04
C ARG A 157 4.46 -4.80 -2.90
N TYR A 158 5.17 -4.57 -1.79
CA TYR A 158 5.10 -5.44 -0.63
C TYR A 158 3.86 -5.17 0.22
N LEU A 159 3.22 -4.02 0.05
CA LEU A 159 2.03 -3.59 0.76
C LEU A 159 0.72 -3.85 -0.01
N ILE A 160 0.77 -4.54 -1.16
CA ILE A 160 -0.43 -4.86 -1.97
C ILE A 160 -1.58 -5.45 -1.13
N PRO A 161 -1.36 -6.43 -0.22
CA PRO A 161 -2.44 -6.96 0.61
C PRO A 161 -3.10 -5.88 1.49
N SER A 162 -2.31 -4.90 1.96
CA SER A 162 -2.81 -3.78 2.76
C SER A 162 -3.65 -2.83 1.92
N TYR A 163 -3.19 -2.50 0.71
CA TYR A 163 -3.94 -1.67 -0.23
C TYR A 163 -5.29 -2.31 -0.62
N LEU A 164 -5.32 -3.63 -0.82
CA LEU A 164 -6.57 -4.36 -1.03
C LEU A 164 -7.54 -4.22 0.15
N GLY A 165 -7.03 -4.37 1.38
CA GLY A 165 -7.83 -4.15 2.59
C GLY A 165 -8.37 -2.72 2.67
N ILE A 166 -7.56 -1.72 2.33
CA ILE A 166 -7.96 -0.31 2.29
C ILE A 166 -9.06 -0.07 1.24
N TYR A 167 -8.94 -0.63 0.04
CA TYR A 167 -9.99 -0.53 -0.99
C TYR A 167 -11.31 -1.14 -0.52
N LEU A 168 -11.27 -2.30 0.14
CA LEU A 168 -12.48 -2.92 0.69
C LEU A 168 -13.15 -2.02 1.74
N CYS A 169 -12.37 -1.42 2.64
CA CYS A 169 -12.88 -0.46 3.63
C CYS A 169 -13.57 0.75 2.96
N ILE A 170 -12.91 1.36 1.97
CA ILE A 170 -13.44 2.55 1.30
C ILE A 170 -14.66 2.20 0.45
N ALA A 171 -14.63 1.09 -0.29
CA ALA A 171 -15.78 0.63 -1.08
C ALA A 171 -17.01 0.39 -0.20
N TYR A 172 -16.81 -0.23 0.97
CA TYR A 172 -17.88 -0.40 1.96
C TYR A 172 -18.42 0.94 2.45
N LEU A 173 -17.55 1.87 2.84
CA LEU A 173 -17.95 3.19 3.29
C LEU A 173 -18.78 3.91 2.21
N LEU A 174 -18.28 3.97 0.98
CA LEU A 174 -18.95 4.64 -0.13
C LEU A 174 -20.30 4.01 -0.40
N THR A 175 -20.40 2.68 -0.43
CA THR A 175 -21.67 1.97 -0.62
C THR A 175 -22.67 2.37 0.47
N ASN A 176 -22.29 2.28 1.74
CA ASN A 176 -23.17 2.62 2.85
C ASN A 176 -23.64 4.09 2.79
N LYS A 177 -22.74 5.01 2.42
CA LYS A 177 -23.05 6.44 2.30
C LYS A 177 -23.88 6.79 1.05
N LEU A 178 -23.82 5.96 0.02
CA LEU A 178 -24.59 6.12 -1.20
C LEU A 178 -25.96 5.44 -1.16
N THR A 179 -26.20 4.47 -0.28
CA THR A 179 -27.47 3.73 -0.18
C THR A 179 -28.33 4.11 1.03
N ASN A 180 -27.73 4.45 2.17
CA ASN A 180 -28.45 4.69 3.42
C ASN A 180 -28.42 6.19 3.79
N PHE A 181 -29.34 6.98 3.22
CA PHE A 181 -29.35 8.43 3.39
C PHE A 181 -30.64 8.96 4.03
N THR A 182 -30.46 9.79 5.06
CA THR A 182 -31.51 10.61 5.68
C THR A 182 -31.57 12.01 5.07
N TYR A 183 -30.43 12.53 4.57
CA TYR A 183 -30.30 13.90 4.06
C TYR A 183 -29.72 13.95 2.63
N PRO A 184 -30.37 14.65 1.68
CA PRO A 184 -29.97 14.65 0.26
C PRO A 184 -28.63 15.34 -0.02
N LEU A 185 -28.26 16.36 0.77
CA LEU A 185 -26.96 17.05 0.61
C LEU A 185 -25.78 16.13 0.91
N GLN A 186 -25.91 15.27 1.93
CA GLN A 186 -24.88 14.29 2.28
C GLN A 186 -24.71 13.27 1.15
N GLN A 187 -25.81 12.80 0.56
CA GLN A 187 -25.76 11.88 -0.57
C GLN A 187 -25.02 12.50 -1.77
N LYS A 188 -25.34 13.75 -2.14
CA LYS A 188 -24.64 14.46 -3.23
C LYS A 188 -23.14 14.62 -2.94
N PHE A 189 -22.77 14.93 -1.70
CA PHE A 189 -21.37 15.01 -1.31
C PHE A 189 -20.64 13.67 -1.54
N TRP A 190 -21.20 12.55 -1.08
CA TRP A 190 -20.57 11.23 -1.26
C TRP A 190 -20.59 10.74 -2.71
N GLN A 191 -21.57 11.16 -3.50
CA GLN A 191 -21.57 10.94 -4.96
C GLN A 191 -20.39 11.66 -5.61
N ILE A 192 -20.16 12.94 -5.29
CA ILE A 192 -19.02 13.71 -5.81
C ILE A 192 -17.70 13.05 -5.38
N VAL A 193 -17.56 12.68 -4.11
CA VAL A 193 -16.36 11.98 -3.61
C VAL A 193 -16.11 10.68 -4.38
N THR A 194 -17.16 9.89 -4.62
CA THR A 194 -17.06 8.61 -5.35
C THR A 194 -16.63 8.83 -6.80
N VAL A 195 -17.28 9.76 -7.51
CA VAL A 195 -16.95 10.09 -8.90
C VAL A 195 -15.52 10.60 -9.00
N PHE A 196 -15.11 11.48 -8.09
CA PHE A 196 -13.75 12.01 -8.05
C PHE A 196 -12.72 10.90 -7.86
N LEU A 197 -12.89 10.04 -6.85
CA LEU A 197 -11.93 8.96 -6.55
C LEU A 197 -11.76 7.99 -7.72
N ILE A 198 -12.88 7.56 -8.32
CA ILE A 198 -12.85 6.62 -9.46
C ILE A 198 -12.21 7.29 -10.68
N SER A 199 -12.61 8.53 -10.99
CA SER A 199 -12.08 9.25 -12.16
C SER A 199 -10.59 9.53 -12.01
N ALA A 200 -10.16 10.01 -10.84
CA ALA A 200 -8.76 10.29 -10.57
C ALA A 200 -7.91 9.01 -10.63
N GLY A 201 -8.40 7.89 -10.09
CA GLY A 201 -7.74 6.59 -10.18
C GLY A 201 -7.60 6.09 -11.62
N ILE A 202 -8.67 6.19 -12.43
CA ILE A 202 -8.62 5.79 -13.85
C ILE A 202 -7.64 6.65 -14.63
N ILE A 203 -7.68 7.98 -14.45
CA ILE A 203 -6.74 8.90 -15.12
C ILE A 203 -5.31 8.57 -14.71
N SER A 204 -5.07 8.37 -13.42
CA SER A 204 -3.76 8.02 -12.88
C SER A 204 -3.23 6.70 -13.45
N CYS A 205 -4.07 5.67 -13.53
CA CYS A 205 -3.72 4.39 -14.15
C CYS A 205 -3.45 4.54 -15.66
N GLY A 206 -4.27 5.33 -16.36
CA GLY A 206 -4.09 5.62 -17.78
C GLY A 206 -2.73 6.23 -18.07
N ILE A 207 -2.36 7.29 -17.34
CA ILE A 207 -1.05 7.94 -17.46
C ILE A 207 0.08 6.95 -17.11
N SER A 208 -0.04 6.23 -15.99
CA SER A 208 0.99 5.28 -15.54
C SER A 208 1.21 4.13 -16.52
N SER A 209 0.16 3.67 -17.20
CA SER A 209 0.23 2.57 -18.18
C SER A 209 1.01 2.93 -19.43
N GLN A 210 0.97 4.21 -19.83
CA GLN A 210 1.67 4.73 -21.01
C GLN A 210 3.14 5.06 -20.73
N ALA A 211 3.57 5.05 -19.47
CA ALA A 211 4.93 5.43 -19.10
C ALA A 211 5.95 4.30 -19.31
N GLU A 212 7.03 4.63 -20.03
CA GLU A 212 8.14 3.69 -20.30
C GLU A 212 8.83 3.23 -19.01
N THR A 213 9.08 4.15 -18.07
CA THR A 213 9.64 3.86 -16.74
C THR A 213 8.78 4.52 -15.67
N TRP A 214 8.48 3.80 -14.59
CA TRP A 214 7.66 4.33 -13.48
C TRP A 214 8.24 3.92 -12.12
N TRP A 215 7.75 4.50 -11.03
CA TRP A 215 8.31 4.25 -9.69
C TRP A 215 8.27 2.78 -9.28
N HIS A 216 7.29 1.99 -9.74
CA HIS A 216 7.24 0.56 -9.45
C HIS A 216 8.19 -0.28 -10.34
N LYS A 217 8.81 0.30 -11.38
CA LYS A 217 9.75 -0.31 -12.34
C LYS A 217 11.20 0.08 -12.06
N TYR A 218 11.62 -0.02 -10.80
CA TYR A 218 12.92 0.47 -10.29
C TYR A 218 14.15 0.07 -11.12
N SER A 219 14.21 -1.16 -11.65
CA SER A 219 15.36 -1.67 -12.43
C SER A 219 15.46 -1.05 -13.83
N SER A 220 14.33 -0.71 -14.46
CA SER A 220 14.29 -0.14 -15.82
C SER A 220 14.90 1.27 -15.88
N TYR A 221 14.85 2.00 -14.77
CA TYR A 221 15.38 3.37 -14.68
C TYR A 221 16.91 3.43 -14.87
N TYR A 222 17.62 2.46 -14.28
CA TYR A 222 19.09 2.38 -14.38
C TYR A 222 19.54 1.94 -15.77
N TYR A 223 18.83 0.99 -16.37
CA TYR A 223 19.15 0.51 -17.72
C TYR A 223 19.02 1.62 -18.78
N ARG A 224 18.02 2.50 -18.64
CA ARG A 224 17.80 3.63 -19.57
C ARG A 224 18.83 4.75 -19.43
N LYS A 225 19.27 5.05 -18.19
CA LYS A 225 20.34 6.04 -17.95
C LYS A 225 21.67 5.60 -18.56
N ILE A 226 21.96 4.29 -18.53
CA ILE A 226 23.14 3.70 -19.19
C ILE A 226 23.02 3.80 -20.72
N LEU A 227 21.81 3.74 -21.27
CA LEU A 227 21.54 3.84 -22.72
C LEU A 227 21.44 5.28 -23.27
N GLY A 228 21.63 6.32 -22.45
CA GLY A 228 21.74 7.72 -22.90
C GLY A 228 20.47 8.32 -23.53
N MET A 229 19.32 7.67 -23.41
CA MET A 229 18.06 8.16 -23.99
C MET A 229 17.42 9.22 -23.08
N ARG A 230 17.25 10.46 -23.59
CA ARG A 230 16.54 11.55 -22.90
C ARG A 230 15.06 11.20 -22.71
N LEU A 231 14.50 11.64 -21.57
CA LEU A 231 13.07 11.56 -21.24
C LEU A 231 12.25 12.28 -22.32
N PRO A 232 11.29 11.60 -22.99
CA PRO A 232 10.15 12.29 -23.55
C PRO A 232 9.10 12.42 -22.44
N PHE A 233 8.69 13.67 -22.20
CA PHE A 233 7.62 14.15 -21.31
C PHE A 233 8.01 14.39 -19.84
#